data_AF-A0A1V4Q0Q0-F1
#
_entry.id   AF-A0A1V4Q0Q0-F1
#
_cell.length_a   1.000
_cell.length_b   1.000
_cell.length_c   1.000
_cell.angle_alpha   90.00
_cell.angle_beta   90.00
_cell.angle_gamma   90.00
#
_symmetry.space_group_name_H-M   'P 1'
#
loop_
_entity.id
_entity.type
_entity.pdbx_description
1 polymer ?
#
loop_
_entity_poly.entity_id
_entity_poly.type
_entity_poly.pdbx_seq_one_letter_code
_entity_poly.pdbx_strand_id
1 'polypeptide(L)'
;MTARVGVTLSDRYRLQRLIATGGMGQVWEALDARLGRQVAIKVLKAEFSSDPEFVERFRAEARIVAMLNHPGIASVYDYGETELEDARTAYLVMEMVTGEPLNSVLKRTGRLSLRHSLDMLEQTGRALQVAHTAGLVHRDVKPGNILITPTGQVKLTDFGIAKAVDAAPVTQTGMVMGTAQYIAPEQALGRDATPASDVYSLGVVGYESVAGRRPFIGEGALTVAMKHIKEQPAPLPADIPPNVRELIEISLLKEPGQRYRTGGSFADAVAAVRAGRRPPRPNHAPSIGRATPAAIPSTAQTRAVPDYGRPPTASVRTTRPPTGSHRTPPPKRTFSPGQRALLWAAGVLGALAIIIAILMVLNVQDRNDKKTAPSTETSTTVVSVPPPTPGAMPSLSGPSLAEQMYR
;
A
#
# COMPACT_ATOMS: atom_id res chain seq x y z
N MET A 1 14.03 11.41 -25.30
CA MET A 1 13.56 12.54 -24.48
C MET A 1 12.91 11.98 -23.23
N THR A 2 13.33 12.39 -22.03
CA THR A 2 12.68 12.09 -20.74
C THR A 2 11.22 12.53 -20.76
N ALA A 3 10.41 11.97 -19.85
CA ALA A 3 9.03 12.45 -19.65
C ALA A 3 9.04 13.96 -19.35
N ARG A 4 8.53 14.75 -20.30
CA ARG A 4 8.49 16.21 -20.24
C ARG A 4 7.28 16.75 -20.98
N VAL A 5 6.94 18.00 -20.72
CA VAL A 5 5.85 18.71 -21.40
C VAL A 5 6.02 18.62 -22.92
N GLY A 6 4.94 18.28 -23.62
CA GLY A 6 4.90 18.16 -25.09
C GLY A 6 5.25 16.77 -25.64
N VAL A 7 5.87 15.89 -24.86
CA VAL A 7 6.08 14.49 -25.25
C VAL A 7 4.74 13.80 -25.45
N THR A 8 4.63 13.01 -26.53
CA THR A 8 3.43 12.22 -26.82
C THR A 8 3.77 10.74 -26.69
N LEU A 9 3.17 10.06 -25.70
CA LEU A 9 3.37 8.64 -25.48
C LEU A 9 2.53 7.85 -26.49
N SER A 10 3.18 6.91 -27.20
CA SER A 10 2.58 6.04 -28.21
C SER A 10 1.68 6.78 -29.21
N ASP A 11 2.11 7.97 -29.64
CA ASP A 11 1.40 8.85 -30.59
C ASP A 11 -0.06 9.17 -30.21
N ARG A 12 -0.39 9.09 -28.92
CA ARG A 12 -1.75 9.27 -28.41
C ARG A 12 -1.83 10.22 -27.23
N TYR A 13 -0.97 10.04 -26.25
CA TYR A 13 -1.10 10.71 -24.96
C TYR A 13 -0.08 11.83 -24.81
N ARG A 14 -0.51 13.07 -25.02
CA ARG A 14 0.38 14.23 -24.95
C ARG A 14 0.49 14.74 -23.53
N LEU A 15 1.68 14.66 -22.94
CA LEU A 15 1.98 15.16 -21.60
C LEU A 15 1.91 16.69 -21.57
N GLN A 16 1.19 17.25 -20.59
CA GLN A 16 0.94 18.69 -20.47
C GLN A 16 1.56 19.28 -19.21
N ARG A 17 1.33 18.69 -18.04
CA ARG A 17 1.77 19.25 -16.76
C ARG A 17 2.13 18.14 -15.77
N LEU A 18 3.23 18.30 -15.05
CA LEU A 18 3.58 17.38 -13.96
C LEU A 18 2.64 17.63 -12.76
N ILE A 19 2.00 16.58 -12.26
CA ILE A 19 1.10 16.63 -11.09
C ILE A 19 1.87 16.26 -9.83
N ALA A 20 2.60 15.15 -9.87
CA ALA A 20 3.30 14.62 -8.70
C ALA A 20 4.53 13.79 -9.12
N THR A 21 5.50 13.72 -8.21
CA THR A 21 6.66 12.83 -8.33
C THR A 21 6.64 11.86 -7.15
N GLY A 22 6.73 10.57 -7.43
CA GLY A 22 6.79 9.50 -6.43
C GLY A 22 8.07 8.67 -6.54
N GLY A 23 8.20 7.67 -5.67
CA GLY A 23 9.36 6.77 -5.67
C GLY A 23 9.53 6.03 -7.00
N MET A 24 8.43 5.52 -7.56
CA MET A 24 8.45 4.65 -8.75
C MET A 24 8.28 5.38 -10.09
N GLY A 25 7.98 6.68 -10.06
CA GLY A 25 7.59 7.38 -11.28
C GLY A 25 7.04 8.77 -11.05
N GLN A 26 6.48 9.33 -12.11
CA GLN A 26 5.85 10.65 -12.15
C GLN A 26 4.42 10.52 -12.60
N VAL A 27 3.53 11.34 -12.05
CA VAL A 27 2.13 11.45 -12.49
C VAL A 27 1.98 12.77 -13.26
N TRP A 28 1.49 12.66 -14.49
CA TRP A 28 1.34 13.77 -15.43
C TRP A 28 -0.14 13.98 -15.78
N GLU A 29 -0.54 15.23 -15.92
CA GLU A 29 -1.71 15.62 -16.70
C GLU A 29 -1.38 15.47 -18.19
N ALA A 30 -2.25 14.82 -18.92
CA ALA A 30 -2.09 14.59 -20.35
C ALA A 30 -3.43 14.68 -21.09
N LEU A 31 -3.34 14.92 -22.40
CA LEU A 31 -4.47 14.89 -23.32
C LEU A 31 -4.46 13.57 -24.09
N ASP A 32 -5.55 12.80 -24.02
CA ASP A 32 -5.79 11.69 -24.95
C ASP A 32 -6.24 12.26 -26.29
N ALA A 33 -5.33 12.32 -27.27
CA ALA A 33 -5.58 12.95 -28.55
C ALA A 33 -6.63 12.23 -29.40
N ARG A 34 -6.93 10.95 -29.11
CA ARG A 34 -7.96 10.19 -29.85
C ARG A 34 -9.37 10.51 -29.37
N LEU A 35 -9.55 10.68 -28.06
CA LEU A 35 -10.86 10.91 -27.44
C LEU A 35 -11.10 12.38 -27.03
N GLY A 36 -10.08 13.23 -27.10
CA GLY A 36 -10.19 14.65 -26.75
C GLY A 36 -10.42 14.92 -25.26
N ARG A 37 -9.99 14.00 -24.37
CA ARG A 37 -10.21 14.11 -22.91
C ARG A 37 -8.92 14.24 -22.13
N GLN A 38 -8.98 14.94 -20.99
CA GLN A 38 -7.88 14.97 -20.03
C GLN A 38 -7.79 13.64 -19.26
N VAL A 39 -6.57 13.19 -19.06
CA VAL A 39 -6.23 11.96 -18.32
C VAL A 39 -5.04 12.23 -17.40
N ALA A 40 -4.93 11.44 -16.33
CA ALA A 40 -3.71 11.38 -15.55
C ALA A 40 -2.89 10.17 -16.01
N ILE A 41 -1.56 10.33 -16.13
CA ILE A 41 -0.67 9.27 -16.60
C ILE A 41 0.48 9.10 -15.62
N LYS A 42 0.59 7.89 -15.06
CA LYS A 42 1.74 7.50 -14.24
C LYS A 42 2.80 6.92 -15.16
N VAL A 43 3.91 7.63 -15.33
CA VAL A 43 5.08 7.21 -16.09
C VAL A 43 6.11 6.64 -15.12
N LEU A 44 6.52 5.38 -15.32
CA LEU A 44 7.51 4.73 -14.46
C LEU A 44 8.92 5.24 -14.76
N LYS A 45 9.80 5.24 -13.75
CA LYS A 45 11.23 5.50 -13.97
C LYS A 45 11.86 4.36 -14.77
N ALA A 46 12.99 4.66 -15.44
CA ALA A 46 13.71 3.69 -16.26
C ALA A 46 14.11 2.43 -15.45
N GLU A 47 14.57 2.59 -14.21
CA GLU A 47 14.99 1.49 -13.32
C GLU A 47 13.91 0.42 -13.10
N PHE A 48 12.63 0.82 -13.04
CA PHE A 48 11.50 -0.12 -12.93
C PHE A 48 11.01 -0.61 -14.29
N SER A 49 11.19 0.18 -15.34
CA SER A 49 10.75 -0.19 -16.69
C SER A 49 11.71 -1.18 -17.37
N SER A 50 12.96 -1.26 -16.91
CA SER A 50 13.95 -2.23 -17.37
C SER A 50 13.83 -3.61 -16.71
N ASP A 51 13.11 -3.73 -15.60
CA ASP A 51 12.88 -5.02 -14.91
C ASP A 51 11.63 -5.71 -15.50
N PRO A 52 11.79 -6.81 -16.27
CA PRO A 52 10.65 -7.49 -16.90
C PRO A 52 9.65 -8.05 -15.88
N GLU A 53 10.13 -8.52 -14.72
CA GLU A 53 9.26 -9.10 -13.69
C GLU A 53 8.42 -8.01 -13.04
N PHE A 54 9.00 -6.82 -12.81
CA PHE A 54 8.27 -5.65 -12.37
C PHE A 54 7.21 -5.23 -13.38
N VAL A 55 7.58 -5.10 -14.65
CA VAL A 55 6.66 -4.66 -15.71
C VAL A 55 5.50 -5.64 -15.90
N GLU A 56 5.74 -6.96 -15.87
CA GLU A 56 4.68 -7.97 -15.95
C GLU A 56 3.71 -7.90 -14.77
N ARG A 57 4.23 -7.76 -13.55
CA ARG A 57 3.38 -7.58 -12.34
C ARG A 57 2.60 -6.27 -12.40
N PHE A 58 3.25 -5.17 -12.80
CA PHE A 58 2.60 -3.87 -12.97
C PHE A 58 1.46 -3.96 -13.98
N ARG A 59 1.66 -4.65 -15.11
CA ARG A 59 0.64 -4.90 -16.13
C ARG A 59 -0.50 -5.79 -15.62
N ALA A 60 -0.19 -6.83 -14.85
CA ALA A 60 -1.19 -7.73 -14.27
C ALA A 60 -2.08 -7.00 -13.25
N GLU A 61 -1.48 -6.23 -12.33
CA GLU A 61 -2.23 -5.46 -11.34
C GLU A 61 -3.05 -4.33 -12.01
N ALA A 62 -2.49 -3.64 -13.01
CA ALA A 62 -3.22 -2.63 -13.79
C ALA A 62 -4.49 -3.20 -14.45
N ARG A 63 -4.44 -4.42 -14.99
CA ARG A 63 -5.62 -5.09 -15.58
C ARG A 63 -6.70 -5.36 -14.54
N ILE A 64 -6.32 -5.83 -13.35
CA ILE A 64 -7.28 -6.10 -12.27
C ILE A 64 -7.94 -4.78 -11.83
N VAL A 65 -7.16 -3.71 -11.65
CA VAL A 65 -7.69 -2.39 -11.28
C VAL A 65 -8.62 -1.83 -12.37
N ALA A 66 -8.29 -2.02 -13.65
CA ALA A 66 -9.13 -1.58 -14.76
C ALA A 66 -10.50 -2.30 -14.80
N MET A 67 -10.64 -3.47 -14.17
CA MET A 67 -11.92 -4.17 -14.03
C MET A 67 -12.77 -3.66 -12.86
N LEU A 68 -12.22 -2.84 -11.97
CA LEU A 68 -12.96 -2.27 -10.85
C LEU A 68 -13.78 -1.07 -11.32
N ASN A 69 -15.10 -1.22 -11.31
CA ASN A 69 -16.02 -0.12 -11.58
C ASN A 69 -16.69 0.35 -10.29
N HIS A 70 -16.25 1.49 -9.76
CA HIS A 70 -16.84 2.10 -8.58
C HIS A 70 -16.58 3.61 -8.57
N PRO A 71 -17.57 4.45 -8.24
CA PRO A 71 -17.39 5.91 -8.24
C PRO A 71 -16.30 6.39 -7.27
N GLY A 72 -16.03 5.64 -6.21
CA GLY A 72 -14.96 5.94 -5.24
C GLY A 72 -13.56 5.44 -5.61
N ILE A 73 -13.38 4.83 -6.78
CA ILE A 73 -12.07 4.39 -7.30
C ILE A 73 -11.79 5.21 -8.57
N ALA A 74 -10.58 5.76 -8.67
CA ALA A 74 -10.14 6.40 -9.91
C ALA A 74 -9.98 5.33 -11.00
N SER A 75 -10.66 5.53 -12.12
CA SER A 75 -10.71 4.53 -13.19
C SER A 75 -9.35 4.39 -13.87
N VAL A 76 -8.95 3.16 -14.21
CA VAL A 76 -7.80 2.90 -15.10
C VAL A 76 -8.33 2.70 -16.51
N TYR A 77 -7.79 3.46 -17.47
CA TYR A 77 -8.27 3.46 -18.85
C TYR A 77 -7.40 2.64 -19.80
N ASP A 78 -6.08 2.69 -19.60
CA ASP A 78 -5.15 2.07 -20.54
C ASP A 78 -3.80 1.79 -19.87
N TYR A 79 -3.05 0.89 -20.47
CA TYR A 79 -1.67 0.59 -20.13
C TYR A 79 -0.87 0.55 -21.42
N GLY A 80 0.30 1.17 -21.41
CA GLY A 80 1.18 1.16 -22.58
C GLY A 80 2.64 1.23 -22.21
N GLU A 81 3.45 0.99 -23.23
CA GLU A 81 4.89 1.01 -23.16
C GLU A 81 5.40 1.73 -24.40
N THR A 82 6.42 2.56 -24.23
CA THR A 82 6.99 3.36 -25.31
C THR A 82 8.48 3.54 -25.08
N GLU A 83 9.24 3.80 -26.13
CA GLU A 83 10.66 4.11 -26.00
C GLU A 83 10.83 5.61 -25.76
N LEU A 84 11.48 5.95 -24.65
CA LEU A 84 11.90 7.31 -24.31
C LEU A 84 13.40 7.26 -23.98
N GLU A 85 14.21 8.03 -24.69
CA GLU A 85 15.68 8.01 -24.52
C GLU A 85 16.29 6.62 -24.73
N ASP A 86 15.83 5.91 -25.77
CA ASP A 86 16.30 4.56 -26.11
C ASP A 86 16.08 3.54 -24.97
N ALA A 87 15.23 3.87 -24.00
CA ALA A 87 14.82 3.02 -22.91
C ALA A 87 13.31 2.78 -22.96
N ARG A 88 12.93 1.51 -22.80
CA ARG A 88 11.54 1.11 -22.62
C ARG A 88 10.99 1.79 -21.36
N THR A 89 9.90 2.51 -21.51
CA THR A 89 9.20 3.21 -20.42
C THR A 89 7.75 2.77 -20.39
N ALA A 90 7.35 2.17 -19.27
CA ALA A 90 5.97 1.76 -19.04
C ALA A 90 5.16 2.91 -18.44
N TYR A 91 3.89 3.01 -18.84
CA TYR A 91 2.97 4.03 -18.34
C TYR A 91 1.56 3.48 -18.13
N LEU A 92 0.84 4.09 -17.18
CA LEU A 92 -0.54 3.75 -16.84
C LEU A 92 -1.44 4.98 -16.99
N VAL A 93 -2.50 4.86 -17.78
CA VAL A 93 -3.46 5.93 -18.05
C VAL A 93 -4.67 5.75 -17.16
N MET A 94 -5.04 6.80 -16.45
CA MET A 94 -6.09 6.80 -15.43
C MET A 94 -6.95 8.07 -15.49
N GLU A 95 -8.06 8.02 -14.77
CA GLU A 95 -8.98 9.13 -14.56
C GLU A 95 -8.23 10.38 -14.06
N MET A 96 -8.40 11.50 -14.76
CA MET A 96 -8.02 12.80 -14.23
C MET A 96 -9.06 13.24 -13.20
N VAL A 97 -8.81 12.92 -11.94
CA VAL A 97 -9.69 13.31 -10.84
C VAL A 97 -9.52 14.79 -10.54
N THR A 98 -10.61 15.56 -10.67
CA THR A 98 -10.65 16.94 -10.20
C THR A 98 -10.92 16.94 -8.69
N GLY A 99 -9.85 16.96 -7.89
CA GLY A 99 -9.94 16.93 -6.43
C GLY A 99 -8.62 17.29 -5.75
N GLU A 100 -8.69 17.53 -4.44
CA GLU A 100 -7.53 17.81 -3.59
C GLU A 100 -7.16 16.55 -2.79
N PRO A 101 -5.88 16.13 -2.73
CA PRO A 101 -5.49 15.00 -1.91
C PRO A 101 -5.61 15.33 -0.42
N LEU A 102 -6.05 14.35 0.37
CA LEU A 102 -6.38 14.54 1.78
C LEU A 102 -5.18 15.04 2.60
N ASN A 103 -3.93 14.71 2.23
CA ASN A 103 -2.75 15.28 2.89
C ASN A 103 -2.68 16.81 2.76
N SER A 104 -3.01 17.38 1.60
CA SER A 104 -3.08 18.82 1.38
C SER A 104 -4.23 19.46 2.16
N VAL A 105 -5.39 18.80 2.18
CA VAL A 105 -6.54 19.21 2.99
C VAL A 105 -6.14 19.26 4.48
N LEU A 106 -5.56 18.19 5.02
CA LEU A 106 -5.13 18.10 6.42
C LEU A 106 -4.02 19.11 6.74
N LYS A 107 -3.08 19.36 5.82
CA LYS A 107 -2.05 20.40 6.01
C LYS A 107 -2.66 21.79 6.19
N ARG A 108 -3.77 22.07 5.49
CA ARG A 108 -4.47 23.36 5.54
C ARG A 108 -5.40 23.47 6.74
N THR A 109 -6.13 22.41 7.09
CA THR A 109 -7.15 22.45 8.16
C THR A 109 -6.65 21.96 9.52
N GLY A 110 -5.51 21.28 9.57
CA GLY A 110 -4.98 20.58 10.75
C GLY A 110 -5.74 19.28 11.02
N ARG A 111 -7.03 19.40 11.38
CA ARG A 111 -7.97 18.28 11.54
C ARG A 111 -9.26 18.52 10.75
N LEU A 112 -9.99 17.46 10.44
CA LEU A 112 -11.33 17.55 9.87
C LEU A 112 -12.39 17.61 10.97
N SER A 113 -13.59 18.05 10.63
CA SER A 113 -14.75 17.87 11.51
C SER A 113 -15.10 16.38 11.60
N LEU A 114 -15.67 15.94 12.73
CA LEU A 114 -16.09 14.54 12.90
C LEU A 114 -17.02 14.05 11.79
N ARG A 115 -17.92 14.93 11.33
CA ARG A 115 -18.83 14.64 10.21
C ARG A 115 -18.04 14.32 8.93
N HIS A 116 -17.08 15.16 8.55
CA HIS A 116 -16.29 14.96 7.34
C HIS A 116 -15.32 13.78 7.46
N SER A 117 -14.70 13.58 8.63
CA SER A 117 -13.86 12.41 8.89
C SER A 117 -14.62 11.10 8.71
N LEU A 118 -15.77 10.95 9.39
CA LEU A 118 -16.55 9.72 9.31
C LEU A 118 -17.13 9.49 7.91
N ASP A 119 -17.56 10.56 7.23
CA ASP A 119 -18.05 10.44 5.86
C ASP A 119 -16.95 9.94 4.89
N MET A 120 -15.76 10.54 4.94
CA MET A 120 -14.60 10.11 4.13
C MET A 120 -14.18 8.67 4.47
N LEU A 121 -14.14 8.30 5.75
CA LEU A 121 -13.77 6.95 6.19
C LEU A 121 -14.75 5.89 5.66
N GLU A 122 -16.06 6.19 5.71
CA GLU A 122 -17.07 5.29 5.16
C GLU A 122 -16.92 5.16 3.65
N GLN A 123 -16.85 6.28 2.91
CA GLN A 123 -16.68 6.27 1.45
C GLN A 123 -15.42 5.50 1.04
N THR A 124 -14.30 5.71 1.74
CA THR A 124 -13.03 5.02 1.48
C THR A 124 -13.16 3.52 1.76
N GLY A 125 -13.77 3.13 2.88
CA GLY A 125 -14.01 1.72 3.21
C GLY A 125 -14.89 1.01 2.17
N ARG A 126 -15.94 1.68 1.67
CA ARG A 126 -16.78 1.16 0.57
C ARG A 126 -15.99 0.98 -0.72
N ALA A 127 -15.15 1.95 -1.09
CA ALA A 127 -14.29 1.84 -2.26
C ALA A 127 -13.28 0.70 -2.13
N LEU A 128 -12.58 0.58 -0.98
CA LEU A 128 -11.67 -0.53 -0.70
C LEU A 128 -12.37 -1.89 -0.75
N GLN A 129 -13.63 -1.98 -0.31
CA GLN A 129 -14.39 -3.24 -0.38
C GLN A 129 -14.50 -3.77 -1.81
N VAL A 130 -14.66 -2.91 -2.81
CA VAL A 130 -14.75 -3.33 -4.21
C VAL A 130 -13.47 -4.03 -4.63
N ALA A 131 -12.31 -3.47 -4.28
CA ALA A 131 -11.01 -4.11 -4.50
C ALA A 131 -10.87 -5.43 -3.72
N HIS A 132 -11.22 -5.43 -2.43
CA HIS A 132 -11.13 -6.63 -1.59
C HIS A 132 -11.98 -7.80 -2.09
N THR A 133 -13.19 -7.53 -2.60
CA THR A 133 -14.06 -8.55 -3.21
C THR A 133 -13.43 -9.14 -4.48
N ALA A 134 -12.68 -8.33 -5.23
CA ALA A 134 -11.93 -8.77 -6.40
C ALA A 134 -10.59 -9.45 -6.05
N GLY A 135 -10.29 -9.67 -4.76
CA GLY A 135 -9.03 -10.26 -4.31
C GLY A 135 -7.83 -9.32 -4.36
N LEU A 136 -8.06 -8.02 -4.54
CA LEU A 136 -7.02 -7.00 -4.57
C LEU A 136 -6.89 -6.31 -3.20
N VAL A 137 -5.65 -6.05 -2.79
CA VAL A 137 -5.30 -5.24 -1.61
C VAL A 137 -4.59 -3.99 -2.11
N HIS A 138 -4.95 -2.82 -1.59
CA HIS A 138 -4.38 -1.54 -2.01
C HIS A 138 -2.92 -1.38 -1.58
N ARG A 139 -2.52 -1.83 -0.38
CA ARG A 139 -1.13 -1.83 0.15
C ARG A 139 -0.49 -0.47 0.40
N ASP A 140 -1.16 0.63 0.08
CA ASP A 140 -0.64 2.00 0.21
C ASP A 140 -1.75 3.00 0.54
N VAL A 141 -2.69 2.62 1.41
CA VAL A 141 -3.72 3.55 1.87
C VAL A 141 -3.06 4.64 2.71
N LYS A 142 -3.15 5.88 2.25
CA LYS A 142 -2.61 7.07 2.91
C LYS A 142 -3.32 8.33 2.40
N PRO A 143 -3.24 9.48 3.09
CA PRO A 143 -3.97 10.68 2.68
C PRO A 143 -3.59 11.19 1.28
N GLY A 144 -2.37 10.95 0.82
CA GLY A 144 -1.95 11.31 -0.55
C GLY A 144 -2.65 10.52 -1.67
N ASN A 145 -3.23 9.35 -1.36
CA ASN A 145 -3.93 8.48 -2.30
C ASN A 145 -5.47 8.56 -2.14
N ILE A 146 -5.95 9.47 -1.28
CA ILE A 146 -7.37 9.72 -1.03
C ILE A 146 -7.66 11.15 -1.53
N LEU A 147 -8.20 11.26 -2.74
CA LEU A 147 -8.62 12.54 -3.32
C LEU A 147 -10.03 12.89 -2.87
N ILE A 148 -10.25 14.15 -2.52
CA ILE A 148 -11.56 14.70 -2.18
C ILE A 148 -11.97 15.67 -3.31
N THR A 149 -13.07 15.37 -3.99
CA THR A 149 -13.61 16.25 -5.02
C THR A 149 -14.29 17.48 -4.40
N PRO A 150 -14.53 18.55 -5.18
CA PRO A 150 -15.30 19.71 -4.70
C PRO A 150 -16.71 19.38 -4.18
N THR A 151 -17.30 18.26 -4.63
CA THR A 151 -18.61 17.78 -4.18
C THR A 151 -18.54 16.92 -2.91
N GLY A 152 -17.34 16.71 -2.34
CA GLY A 152 -17.12 15.87 -1.16
C GLY A 152 -17.04 14.37 -1.44
N GLN A 153 -16.91 13.97 -2.71
CA GLN A 153 -16.73 12.57 -3.07
C GLN A 153 -15.27 12.14 -2.87
N VAL A 154 -15.07 10.97 -2.28
CA VAL A 154 -13.76 10.34 -2.19
C VAL A 154 -13.43 9.60 -3.47
N LYS A 155 -12.18 9.74 -3.94
CA LYS A 155 -11.60 8.96 -5.04
C LYS A 155 -10.28 8.35 -4.58
N LEU A 156 -10.19 7.03 -4.58
CA LEU A 156 -8.95 6.29 -4.32
C LEU A 156 -8.09 6.23 -5.59
N THR A 157 -6.82 6.59 -5.44
CA THR A 157 -5.81 6.49 -6.51
C THR A 157 -4.66 5.59 -6.10
N ASP A 158 -3.79 5.24 -7.05
CA ASP A 158 -2.52 4.58 -6.76
C ASP A 158 -2.68 3.31 -5.91
N PHE A 159 -3.55 2.39 -6.35
CA PHE A 159 -3.44 0.99 -5.92
C PHE A 159 -1.98 0.59 -6.03
N GLY A 160 -1.43 -0.08 -5.03
CA GLY A 160 0.00 -0.38 -4.87
C GLY A 160 0.53 -1.38 -5.89
N ILE A 161 0.23 -1.16 -7.18
CA ILE A 161 0.51 -1.90 -8.42
C ILE A 161 1.98 -2.36 -8.52
N ALA A 162 2.86 -1.72 -7.75
CA ALA A 162 4.31 -1.88 -7.77
C ALA A 162 4.93 -2.32 -6.43
N LYS A 163 4.18 -2.38 -5.34
CA LYS A 163 4.74 -2.65 -4.00
C LYS A 163 4.99 -4.13 -3.69
N ALA A 164 4.68 -5.04 -4.62
CA ALA A 164 4.95 -6.47 -4.44
C ALA A 164 6.45 -6.82 -4.42
N VAL A 165 7.32 -5.92 -4.90
CA VAL A 165 8.76 -6.20 -5.10
C VAL A 165 9.61 -5.82 -3.88
N ASP A 166 9.16 -4.84 -3.08
CA ASP A 166 9.93 -4.30 -1.95
C ASP A 166 9.58 -4.94 -0.61
N ALA A 167 9.04 -6.16 -0.58
CA ALA A 167 8.63 -6.86 0.64
C ALA A 167 9.80 -7.37 1.50
N ALA A 168 11.01 -6.88 1.27
CA ALA A 168 12.09 -7.11 2.23
C ALA A 168 11.68 -6.44 3.57
N PRO A 169 11.70 -7.17 4.70
CA PRO A 169 11.28 -6.61 5.98
C PRO A 169 12.03 -5.31 6.25
N VAL A 170 11.29 -4.27 6.65
CA VAL A 170 11.88 -2.96 7.02
C VAL A 170 12.97 -3.14 8.07
N THR A 171 12.82 -4.16 8.93
CA THR A 171 13.77 -4.55 9.97
C THR A 171 15.06 -5.16 9.45
N GLN A 172 15.09 -5.70 8.23
CA GLN A 172 16.25 -6.37 7.64
C GLN A 172 17.05 -5.46 6.70
N THR A 173 16.38 -4.59 5.93
CA THR A 173 17.06 -3.74 4.95
C THR A 173 17.46 -2.38 5.49
N GLY A 174 16.89 -1.95 6.64
CA GLY A 174 17.10 -0.61 7.20
C GLY A 174 16.56 0.53 6.32
N MET A 175 16.08 0.23 5.12
CA MET A 175 15.55 1.18 4.14
C MET A 175 14.05 0.94 3.99
N VAL A 176 13.25 1.96 4.29
CA VAL A 176 11.83 1.96 3.94
C VAL A 176 11.68 2.65 2.59
N MET A 177 11.25 1.89 1.58
CA MET A 177 10.85 2.46 0.31
C MET A 177 9.45 3.09 0.45
N GLY A 178 9.41 4.34 0.93
CA GLY A 178 8.20 5.14 1.05
C GLY A 178 7.88 5.66 2.46
N THR A 179 6.67 6.18 2.63
CA THR A 179 6.21 6.83 3.87
C THR A 179 5.73 5.77 4.88
N ALA A 180 6.60 5.35 5.80
CA ALA A 180 6.27 4.40 6.90
C ALA A 180 5.13 4.86 7.83
N GLN A 181 4.61 6.07 7.67
CA GLN A 181 3.66 6.71 8.57
C GLN A 181 2.28 6.06 8.62
N TYR A 182 1.95 5.20 7.65
CA TYR A 182 0.64 4.53 7.54
C TYR A 182 0.78 3.02 7.33
N ILE A 183 1.99 2.46 7.49
CA ILE A 183 2.24 1.04 7.19
C ILE A 183 1.56 0.13 8.22
N ALA A 184 0.94 -0.95 7.77
CA ALA A 184 0.40 -1.96 8.68
C ALA A 184 1.53 -2.73 9.39
N PRO A 185 1.35 -3.19 10.65
CA PRO A 185 2.38 -3.89 11.41
C PRO A 185 2.94 -5.13 10.69
N GLU A 186 2.06 -5.93 10.10
CA GLU A 186 2.40 -7.12 9.33
C GLU A 186 3.21 -6.79 8.06
N GLN A 187 2.90 -5.68 7.39
CA GLN A 187 3.65 -5.23 6.22
C GLN A 187 5.04 -4.74 6.62
N ALA A 188 5.18 -4.04 7.76
CA ALA A 188 6.48 -3.63 8.28
C ALA A 188 7.36 -4.84 8.67
N LEU A 189 6.74 -5.96 9.06
CA LEU A 189 7.39 -7.25 9.31
C LEU A 189 7.70 -8.04 8.04
N GLY A 190 7.37 -7.53 6.85
CA GLY A 190 7.56 -8.22 5.56
C GLY A 190 6.58 -9.37 5.32
N ARG A 191 5.46 -9.43 6.05
CA ARG A 191 4.37 -10.37 5.77
C ARG A 191 3.47 -9.80 4.68
N ASP A 192 2.80 -10.69 3.95
CA ASP A 192 1.86 -10.30 2.90
C ASP A 192 0.74 -9.41 3.45
N ALA A 193 0.47 -8.32 2.72
CA ALA A 193 -0.65 -7.46 3.02
C ALA A 193 -1.97 -8.19 2.75
N THR A 194 -2.96 -7.94 3.61
CA THR A 194 -4.33 -8.46 3.49
C THR A 194 -5.31 -7.27 3.47
N PRO A 195 -6.60 -7.49 3.17
CA PRO A 195 -7.61 -6.43 3.31
C PRO A 195 -7.64 -5.77 4.71
N ALA A 196 -7.27 -6.51 5.75
CA ALA A 196 -7.17 -5.96 7.11
C ALA A 196 -5.97 -4.99 7.26
N SER A 197 -4.94 -5.12 6.42
CA SER A 197 -3.81 -4.17 6.34
C SER A 197 -4.28 -2.81 5.85
N ASP A 198 -5.10 -2.77 4.80
CA ASP A 198 -5.69 -1.52 4.30
C ASP A 198 -6.62 -0.87 5.34
N VAL A 199 -7.38 -1.68 6.07
CA VAL A 199 -8.20 -1.20 7.20
C VAL A 199 -7.35 -0.55 8.29
N TYR A 200 -6.20 -1.14 8.63
CA TYR A 200 -5.29 -0.55 9.60
C TYR A 200 -4.77 0.81 9.13
N SER A 201 -4.27 0.87 7.89
CA SER A 201 -3.79 2.10 7.28
C SER A 201 -4.88 3.17 7.21
N LEU A 202 -6.12 2.80 6.89
CA LEU A 202 -7.28 3.69 6.94
C LEU A 202 -7.62 4.12 8.38
N GLY A 203 -7.42 3.26 9.38
CA GLY A 203 -7.50 3.62 10.80
C GLY A 203 -6.47 4.68 11.20
N VAL A 204 -5.25 4.61 10.65
CA VAL A 204 -4.20 5.64 10.86
C VAL A 204 -4.62 6.97 10.23
N VAL A 205 -5.18 6.94 9.01
CA VAL A 205 -5.78 8.12 8.35
C VAL A 205 -6.93 8.68 9.20
N GLY A 206 -7.79 7.81 9.74
CA GLY A 206 -8.87 8.18 10.63
C GLY A 206 -8.37 8.90 11.87
N TYR A 207 -7.37 8.33 12.55
CA TYR A 207 -6.71 8.94 13.71
C TYR A 207 -6.20 10.35 13.38
N GLU A 208 -5.41 10.50 12.31
CA GLU A 208 -4.88 11.80 11.90
C GLU A 208 -5.98 12.80 11.57
N SER A 209 -7.03 12.35 10.87
CA SER A 209 -8.13 13.23 10.47
C SER A 209 -8.90 13.82 11.64
N VAL A 210 -9.08 13.07 12.74
CA VAL A 210 -9.83 13.55 13.91
C VAL A 210 -8.95 14.20 14.97
N ALA A 211 -7.70 13.72 15.14
CA ALA A 211 -6.77 14.23 16.13
C ALA A 211 -5.92 15.40 15.64
N GLY A 212 -5.80 15.58 14.32
CA GLY A 212 -4.91 16.56 13.68
C GLY A 212 -3.42 16.19 13.72
N ARG A 213 -3.10 14.97 14.17
CA ARG A 213 -1.74 14.43 14.22
C ARG A 213 -1.75 12.93 14.03
N ARG A 214 -0.68 12.38 13.45
CA ARG A 214 -0.49 10.93 13.30
C ARG A 214 -0.34 10.23 14.66
N PRO A 215 -0.70 8.93 14.77
CA PRO A 215 -0.55 8.18 16.02
C PRO A 215 0.92 7.93 16.37
N PHE A 216 1.80 7.81 15.35
CA PHE A 216 3.23 7.58 15.52
C PHE A 216 4.04 8.59 14.72
N ILE A 217 5.06 9.15 15.37
CA ILE A 217 6.05 10.05 14.81
C ILE A 217 7.45 9.58 15.24
N GLY A 218 8.47 9.89 14.45
CA GLY A 218 9.84 9.51 14.75
C GLY A 218 10.82 10.03 13.70
N GLU A 219 12.08 10.10 14.09
CA GLU A 219 13.18 10.44 13.19
C GLU A 219 13.46 9.23 12.29
N GLY A 220 13.11 9.34 11.01
CA GLY A 220 13.30 8.29 10.03
C GLY A 220 12.15 7.27 9.94
N ALA A 221 12.08 6.63 8.78
CA ALA A 221 10.99 5.72 8.44
C ALA A 221 11.05 4.40 9.23
N LEU A 222 12.25 3.88 9.50
CA LEU A 222 12.44 2.68 10.32
C LEU A 222 11.87 2.87 11.74
N THR A 223 12.17 4.00 12.38
CA THR A 223 11.67 4.35 13.71
C THR A 223 10.14 4.30 13.73
N VAL A 224 9.48 4.94 12.77
CA VAL A 224 8.02 4.97 12.68
C VAL A 224 7.44 3.57 12.42
N ALA A 225 8.05 2.78 11.53
CA ALA A 225 7.63 1.40 11.29
C ALA A 225 7.71 0.53 12.55
N MET A 226 8.77 0.67 13.34
CA MET A 226 8.92 -0.05 14.61
C MET A 226 7.84 0.34 15.63
N LYS A 227 7.41 1.60 15.64
CA LYS A 227 6.27 2.04 16.48
C LYS A 227 4.96 1.39 16.04
N HIS A 228 4.72 1.29 14.73
CA HIS A 228 3.57 0.55 14.23
C HIS A 228 3.57 -0.91 14.69
N ILE A 229 4.74 -1.56 14.76
CA ILE A 229 4.87 -2.94 15.25
C ILE A 229 4.67 -3.05 16.77
N LYS A 230 5.32 -2.18 17.56
CA LYS A 230 5.48 -2.40 19.01
C LYS A 230 4.64 -1.49 19.90
N GLU A 231 4.44 -0.23 19.53
CA GLU A 231 3.85 0.78 20.41
C GLU A 231 2.33 0.84 20.24
N GLN A 232 1.59 1.04 21.34
CA GLN A 232 0.17 1.38 21.25
C GLN A 232 0.00 2.85 20.83
N PRO A 233 -1.00 3.19 19.99
CA PRO A 233 -1.24 4.58 19.63
C PRO A 233 -1.60 5.39 20.88
N ALA A 234 -1.12 6.63 20.96
CA ALA A 234 -1.50 7.52 22.05
C ALA A 234 -3.03 7.70 22.08
N PRO A 235 -3.67 7.79 23.26
CA PRO A 235 -5.12 7.99 23.34
C PRO A 235 -5.57 9.19 22.52
N LEU A 236 -6.73 9.05 21.87
CA LEU A 236 -7.37 10.15 21.16
C LEU A 236 -7.83 11.22 22.17
N PRO A 237 -7.86 12.51 21.78
CA PRO A 237 -8.33 13.60 22.62
C PRO A 237 -9.73 13.34 23.21
N ALA A 238 -9.97 13.84 24.43
CA ALA A 238 -11.21 13.58 25.17
C ALA A 238 -12.46 14.23 24.55
N ASP A 239 -12.29 15.25 23.69
CA ASP A 239 -13.35 15.88 22.90
C ASP A 239 -13.88 14.95 21.78
N ILE A 240 -13.15 13.87 21.46
CA ILE A 240 -13.60 12.88 20.48
C ILE A 240 -14.59 11.90 21.14
N PRO A 241 -15.81 11.72 20.58
CA PRO A 241 -16.82 10.84 21.16
C PRO A 241 -16.32 9.41 21.38
N PRO A 242 -16.72 8.72 22.46
CA PRO A 242 -16.24 7.37 22.78
C PRO A 242 -16.40 6.36 21.63
N ASN A 243 -17.53 6.39 20.92
CA ASN A 243 -17.79 5.49 19.79
C ASN A 243 -16.81 5.71 18.62
N VAL A 244 -16.38 6.96 18.39
CA VAL A 244 -15.38 7.28 17.35
C VAL A 244 -14.00 6.83 17.80
N ARG A 245 -13.66 7.03 19.08
CA ARG A 245 -12.39 6.55 19.65
C ARG A 245 -12.28 5.04 19.54
N GLU A 246 -13.30 4.31 19.97
CA GLU A 246 -13.35 2.85 19.91
C GLU A 246 -13.23 2.32 18.48
N LEU A 247 -13.90 2.95 17.50
CA LEU A 247 -13.79 2.57 16.09
C LEU A 247 -12.35 2.64 15.57
N ILE A 248 -11.64 3.73 15.88
CA ILE A 248 -10.26 3.95 15.46
C ILE A 248 -9.32 3.00 16.21
N GLU A 249 -9.51 2.83 17.52
CA GLU A 249 -8.73 1.90 18.35
C GLU A 249 -8.82 0.46 17.85
N ILE A 250 -10.04 -0.03 17.54
CA ILE A 250 -10.25 -1.35 16.94
C ILE A 250 -9.48 -1.50 15.62
N SER A 251 -9.51 -0.47 14.77
CA SER A 251 -8.84 -0.50 13.47
C SER A 251 -7.32 -0.49 13.59
N LEU A 252 -6.78 0.05 14.70
CA LEU A 252 -5.35 0.13 14.98
C LEU A 252 -4.80 -1.04 15.82
N LEU A 253 -5.61 -2.07 16.09
CA LEU A 253 -5.14 -3.30 16.73
C LEU A 253 -4.04 -3.95 15.89
N LYS A 254 -2.99 -4.41 16.58
CA LYS A 254 -1.79 -4.93 15.92
C LYS A 254 -2.07 -6.20 15.13
N GLU A 255 -2.86 -7.11 15.70
CA GLU A 255 -3.17 -8.36 15.02
C GLU A 255 -4.27 -8.19 13.96
N PRO A 256 -4.01 -8.54 12.68
CA PRO A 256 -4.99 -8.38 11.59
C PRO A 256 -6.32 -9.08 11.87
N GLY A 257 -6.27 -10.25 12.52
CA GLY A 257 -7.45 -11.03 12.86
C GLY A 257 -8.36 -10.38 13.92
N GLN A 258 -7.90 -9.34 14.62
CA GLN A 258 -8.69 -8.61 15.62
C GLN A 258 -9.30 -7.32 15.06
N ARG A 259 -8.95 -6.91 13.83
CA ARG A 259 -9.50 -5.74 13.14
C ARG A 259 -10.74 -6.10 12.33
N TYR A 260 -11.41 -5.10 11.76
CA TYR A 260 -12.37 -5.32 10.68
C TYR A 260 -11.68 -6.04 9.51
N ARG A 261 -12.27 -7.14 9.06
CA ARG A 261 -11.63 -8.04 8.08
C ARG A 261 -11.46 -7.38 6.71
N THR A 262 -12.39 -6.52 6.32
CA THR A 262 -12.41 -5.84 5.02
C THR A 262 -12.90 -4.40 5.15
N GLY A 263 -12.62 -3.59 4.13
CA GLY A 263 -13.13 -2.22 4.00
C GLY A 263 -14.64 -2.09 4.16
N GLY A 264 -15.43 -3.08 3.72
CA GLY A 264 -16.89 -3.08 3.86
C GLY A 264 -17.32 -3.21 5.32
N SER A 265 -16.75 -4.17 6.06
CA SER A 265 -17.03 -4.33 7.49
C SER A 265 -16.60 -3.11 8.32
N PHE A 266 -15.52 -2.44 7.92
CA PHE A 266 -15.12 -1.16 8.50
C PHE A 266 -16.12 -0.04 8.17
N ALA A 267 -16.54 0.08 6.91
CA ALA A 267 -17.53 1.08 6.50
C ALA A 267 -18.88 0.91 7.21
N ASP A 268 -19.35 -0.33 7.40
CA ASP A 268 -20.56 -0.61 8.18
C ASP A 268 -20.41 -0.20 9.66
N ALA A 269 -19.21 -0.37 10.22
CA ALA A 269 -18.91 0.10 11.57
C ALA A 269 -18.89 1.64 11.66
N VAL A 270 -18.31 2.32 10.67
CA VAL A 270 -18.36 3.78 10.56
C VAL A 270 -19.81 4.27 10.47
N ALA A 271 -20.64 3.63 9.64
CA ALA A 271 -22.06 3.96 9.50
C ALA A 271 -22.83 3.80 10.83
N ALA A 272 -22.53 2.76 11.62
CA ALA A 272 -23.10 2.59 12.95
C ALA A 272 -22.73 3.76 13.90
N VAL A 273 -21.47 4.18 13.88
CA VAL A 273 -20.99 5.32 14.67
C VAL A 273 -21.62 6.64 14.24
N ARG A 274 -21.76 6.87 12.91
CA ARG A 274 -22.48 8.03 12.37
C ARG A 274 -23.93 8.10 12.84
N ALA A 275 -24.56 6.94 13.05
CA ALA A 275 -25.92 6.82 13.57
C ALA A 275 -25.98 6.82 15.11
N GLY A 276 -24.90 7.20 15.81
CA GLY A 276 -24.84 7.29 17.26
C GLY A 276 -24.70 5.95 18.01
N ARG A 277 -24.53 4.84 17.28
CA ARG A 277 -24.37 3.51 17.88
C ARG A 277 -22.89 3.22 18.16
N ARG A 278 -22.65 2.31 19.10
CA ARG A 278 -21.31 1.73 19.33
C ARG A 278 -20.86 0.98 18.06
N PRO A 279 -19.59 1.06 17.64
CA PRO A 279 -19.11 0.29 16.51
C PRO A 279 -19.28 -1.23 16.78
N PRO A 280 -19.73 -2.02 15.80
CA PRO A 280 -19.82 -3.47 15.94
C PRO A 280 -18.42 -4.06 16.18
N ARG A 281 -18.38 -5.12 17.00
CA ARG A 281 -17.13 -5.85 17.25
C ARG A 281 -16.71 -6.61 15.99
N PRO A 282 -15.42 -6.62 15.64
CA PRO A 282 -14.90 -7.46 14.56
C PRO A 282 -15.22 -8.94 14.78
N ASN A 283 -15.42 -9.68 13.69
CA ASN A 283 -15.68 -11.12 13.67
C ASN A 283 -16.91 -11.63 14.44
N HIS A 284 -17.75 -10.76 14.99
CA HIS A 284 -19.11 -11.14 15.35
C HIS A 284 -19.92 -11.25 14.05
N ALA A 285 -20.04 -12.46 13.51
CA ALA A 285 -21.11 -12.74 12.58
C ALA A 285 -22.43 -12.31 13.25
N PRO A 286 -23.36 -11.65 12.53
CA PRO A 286 -24.69 -11.46 13.08
C PRO A 286 -25.18 -12.84 13.48
N SER A 287 -25.54 -13.02 14.76
CA SER A 287 -26.33 -14.19 15.12
C SER A 287 -27.61 -14.04 14.31
N ILE A 288 -27.71 -14.76 13.20
CA ILE A 288 -28.99 -15.06 12.59
C ILE A 288 -29.76 -15.67 13.75
N GLY A 289 -30.65 -14.87 14.33
CA GLY A 289 -31.49 -15.29 15.43
C GLY A 289 -32.07 -16.62 15.00
N ARG A 290 -31.76 -17.67 15.76
CA ARG A 290 -32.41 -18.96 15.61
C ARG A 290 -33.89 -18.66 15.84
N ALA A 291 -34.63 -18.43 14.76
CA ALA A 291 -36.07 -18.43 14.81
C ALA A 291 -36.42 -19.81 15.34
N THR A 292 -36.77 -19.86 16.61
CA THR A 292 -37.44 -21.00 17.20
C THR A 292 -38.62 -21.30 16.29
N PRO A 293 -38.71 -22.50 15.68
CA PRO A 293 -39.91 -22.87 14.95
C PRO A 293 -41.06 -22.80 15.94
N ALA A 294 -41.99 -21.86 15.72
CA ALA A 294 -43.26 -21.88 16.41
C ALA A 294 -43.90 -23.24 16.11
N ALA A 295 -44.20 -24.00 17.16
CA ALA A 295 -44.86 -25.29 17.06
C ALA A 295 -46.19 -25.12 16.32
N ILE A 296 -46.33 -25.82 15.19
CA ILE A 296 -47.59 -25.94 14.47
C ILE A 296 -48.43 -26.96 15.24
N PRO A 297 -49.63 -26.62 15.76
CA PRO A 297 -50.53 -27.62 16.32
C PRO A 297 -51.12 -28.45 15.17
N SER A 298 -50.84 -29.75 15.18
CA SER A 298 -51.49 -30.73 14.33
C SER A 298 -52.98 -30.84 14.69
N THR A 299 -53.88 -30.50 13.77
CA THR A 299 -55.26 -30.97 13.80
C THR A 299 -55.60 -31.56 12.44
N ALA A 300 -55.64 -32.88 12.39
CA ALA A 300 -56.14 -33.65 11.27
C ALA A 300 -57.67 -33.72 11.34
N GLN A 301 -58.37 -33.37 10.25
CA GLN A 301 -59.64 -34.02 9.89
C GLN A 301 -59.77 -34.15 8.37
N THR A 302 -59.81 -35.41 7.95
CA THR A 302 -60.11 -35.90 6.60
C THR A 302 -61.62 -35.93 6.38
N ARG A 303 -62.10 -35.50 5.19
CA ARG A 303 -63.37 -35.97 4.63
C ARG A 303 -63.29 -36.04 3.10
N ALA A 304 -63.90 -37.07 2.52
CA ALA A 304 -63.58 -37.62 1.21
C ALA A 304 -64.78 -37.64 0.21
N VAL A 305 -64.42 -37.68 -1.10
CA VAL A 305 -65.09 -38.18 -2.36
C VAL A 305 -66.44 -37.57 -2.84
N PRO A 306 -66.89 -37.72 -4.14
CA PRO A 306 -66.44 -38.57 -5.28
C PRO A 306 -66.22 -37.81 -6.64
N ASP A 307 -65.36 -38.21 -7.59
CA ASP A 307 -65.35 -39.26 -8.65
C ASP A 307 -66.49 -39.25 -9.70
N TYR A 308 -66.11 -39.04 -10.99
CA TYR A 308 -66.82 -39.46 -12.21
C TYR A 308 -65.86 -39.51 -13.43
N GLY A 309 -65.71 -40.69 -14.06
CA GLY A 309 -65.62 -40.82 -15.54
C GLY A 309 -64.28 -41.25 -16.20
N ARG A 310 -64.12 -42.56 -16.44
CA ARG A 310 -63.05 -43.36 -17.15
C ARG A 310 -63.12 -43.26 -18.72
N PRO A 311 -62.38 -44.04 -19.58
CA PRO A 311 -60.95 -44.51 -19.74
C PRO A 311 -60.44 -44.41 -21.24
N PRO A 312 -59.54 -45.26 -21.82
CA PRO A 312 -58.14 -45.65 -21.50
C PRO A 312 -57.15 -45.52 -22.71
N THR A 313 -55.83 -45.46 -22.48
CA THR A 313 -54.85 -46.08 -23.42
C THR A 313 -53.54 -46.51 -22.73
N ALA A 314 -53.30 -47.82 -22.84
CA ALA A 314 -52.07 -48.61 -22.97
C ALA A 314 -50.74 -48.20 -22.31
N SER A 315 -50.21 -49.18 -21.59
CA SER A 315 -48.88 -49.36 -21.01
C SER A 315 -47.74 -49.50 -22.03
N VAL A 316 -46.58 -48.88 -21.78
CA VAL A 316 -45.26 -49.47 -22.06
C VAL A 316 -44.30 -49.12 -20.92
N ARG A 317 -43.69 -50.16 -20.37
CA ARG A 317 -42.75 -50.16 -19.24
C ARG A 317 -41.34 -50.30 -19.82
N THR A 318 -40.50 -49.28 -19.65
CA THR A 318 -39.05 -49.40 -19.90
C THR A 318 -38.27 -48.95 -18.67
N THR A 319 -37.57 -49.93 -18.09
CA THR A 319 -36.63 -49.82 -16.99
C THR A 319 -35.35 -49.11 -17.44
N ARG A 320 -34.95 -48.04 -16.74
CA ARG A 320 -33.63 -47.40 -16.89
C ARG A 320 -32.90 -47.47 -15.54
N PRO A 321 -31.65 -47.97 -15.47
CA PRO A 321 -30.90 -48.04 -14.22
C PRO A 321 -30.29 -46.67 -13.86
N PRO A 322 -30.13 -46.33 -12.56
CA PRO A 322 -29.46 -45.10 -12.14
C PRO A 322 -27.94 -45.31 -12.07
N THR A 323 -27.19 -44.60 -12.91
CA THR A 323 -25.75 -44.43 -12.75
C THR A 323 -25.49 -43.38 -11.66
N GLY A 324 -25.31 -43.84 -10.42
CA GLY A 324 -24.79 -43.02 -9.32
C GLY A 324 -23.26 -43.03 -9.32
N SER A 325 -22.64 -41.89 -9.64
CA SER A 325 -21.21 -41.66 -9.43
C SER A 325 -21.01 -40.73 -8.22
N HIS A 326 -21.02 -41.30 -7.01
CA HIS A 326 -20.42 -40.65 -5.85
C HIS A 326 -18.89 -40.85 -5.93
N ARG A 327 -18.16 -39.80 -6.35
CA ARG A 327 -16.72 -39.71 -6.17
C ARG A 327 -16.41 -39.33 -4.72
N THR A 328 -15.75 -40.23 -3.99
CA THR A 328 -15.11 -39.94 -2.70
C THR A 328 -13.86 -39.07 -2.93
N PRO A 329 -13.56 -38.09 -2.05
CA PRO A 329 -12.32 -37.32 -2.13
C PRO A 329 -11.11 -38.17 -1.71
N PRO A 330 -9.91 -37.94 -2.29
CA PRO A 330 -8.71 -38.70 -1.96
C PRO A 330 -8.23 -38.40 -0.53
N PRO A 331 -7.64 -39.38 0.18
CA PRO A 331 -7.12 -39.18 1.53
C PRO A 331 -5.92 -38.23 1.51
N LYS A 332 -5.97 -37.19 2.35
CA LYS A 332 -4.82 -36.32 2.62
C LYS A 332 -3.74 -37.15 3.32
N ARG A 333 -2.59 -37.33 2.66
CA ARG A 333 -1.41 -37.98 3.25
C ARG A 333 -0.89 -37.14 4.42
N THR A 334 -1.14 -37.59 5.65
CA THR A 334 -0.50 -37.05 6.84
C THR A 334 0.82 -37.79 7.05
N PHE A 335 1.94 -37.05 7.07
CA PHE A 335 3.25 -37.62 7.36
C PHE A 335 3.27 -38.25 8.75
N SER A 336 3.85 -39.45 8.86
CA SER A 336 3.98 -40.15 10.13
C SER A 336 4.92 -39.37 11.08
N PRO A 337 4.83 -39.59 12.41
CA PRO A 337 5.69 -38.93 13.39
C PRO A 337 7.20 -39.08 13.07
N GLY A 338 7.61 -40.22 12.51
CA GLY A 338 8.99 -40.47 12.10
C GLY A 338 9.45 -39.66 10.88
N GLN A 339 8.57 -39.41 9.91
CA GLN A 339 8.89 -38.57 8.75
C GLN A 339 9.00 -37.08 9.13
N ARG A 340 8.22 -36.64 10.13
CA ARG A 340 8.37 -35.29 10.69
C ARG A 340 9.70 -35.12 11.41
N ALA A 341 10.13 -36.11 12.20
CA ALA A 341 11.44 -36.08 12.85
C ALA A 341 12.61 -36.00 11.85
N LEU A 342 12.50 -36.72 10.72
CA LEU A 342 13.51 -36.68 9.66
C LEU A 342 13.59 -35.31 8.97
N LEU A 343 12.44 -34.65 8.73
CA LEU A 343 12.39 -33.30 8.16
C LEU A 343 12.95 -32.25 9.12
N TRP A 344 12.70 -32.38 10.43
CA TRP A 344 13.32 -31.52 11.44
C TRP A 344 14.83 -31.73 11.51
N ALA A 345 15.32 -32.97 11.45
CA ALA A 345 16.75 -33.27 11.43
C ALA A 345 17.45 -32.69 10.19
N ALA A 346 16.82 -32.80 9.01
CA ALA A 346 17.34 -32.20 7.77
C ALA A 346 17.36 -30.66 7.85
N GLY A 347 16.34 -30.05 8.45
CA GLY A 347 16.29 -28.60 8.69
C GLY A 347 17.39 -28.11 9.63
N VAL A 348 17.65 -28.84 10.72
CA VAL A 348 18.72 -28.51 11.68
C VAL A 348 20.10 -28.65 11.05
N LEU A 349 20.34 -29.69 10.25
CA LEU A 349 21.59 -29.86 9.50
C LEU A 349 21.81 -28.75 8.46
N GLY A 350 20.73 -28.34 7.76
CA GLY A 350 20.79 -27.21 6.83
C GLY A 350 21.12 -25.89 7.53
N ALA A 351 20.50 -25.61 8.68
CA ALA A 351 20.80 -24.42 9.49
C ALA A 351 22.25 -24.44 10.01
N LEU A 352 22.75 -25.60 10.43
CA LEU A 352 24.12 -25.75 10.91
C LEU A 352 25.14 -25.52 9.78
N ALA A 353 24.87 -26.01 8.56
CA ALA A 353 25.71 -25.76 7.39
C ALA A 353 25.78 -24.26 7.03
N ILE A 354 24.66 -23.55 7.14
CA ILE A 354 24.59 -22.10 6.91
C ILE A 354 25.41 -21.34 7.98
N ILE A 355 25.31 -21.73 9.24
CA ILE A 355 26.10 -21.13 10.33
C ILE A 355 27.60 -21.34 10.10
N ILE A 356 28.01 -22.55 9.67
CA ILE A 356 29.41 -22.86 9.35
C ILE A 356 29.89 -22.02 8.16
N ALA A 357 29.06 -21.85 7.12
CA ALA A 357 29.39 -21.01 5.97
C ALA A 357 29.56 -19.53 6.37
N ILE A 358 28.68 -19.00 7.22
CA ILE A 358 28.80 -17.63 7.75
C ILE A 358 30.08 -17.47 8.57
N LEU A 359 30.38 -18.42 9.46
CA LEU A 359 31.63 -18.41 10.24
C LEU A 359 32.87 -18.47 9.35
N MET A 360 32.85 -19.24 8.26
CA MET A 360 33.95 -19.28 7.29
C MET A 360 34.15 -17.92 6.60
N VAL A 361 33.08 -17.27 6.14
CA VAL A 361 33.15 -15.95 5.48
C VAL A 361 33.71 -14.89 6.43
N LEU A 362 33.20 -14.84 7.67
CA LEU A 362 33.68 -13.90 8.68
C LEU A 362 35.16 -14.12 9.02
N ASN A 363 35.63 -15.37 9.08
CA ASN A 363 37.02 -15.70 9.39
C ASN A 363 37.98 -15.42 8.21
N VAL A 364 37.49 -15.50 6.97
CA VAL A 364 38.25 -15.06 5.78
C VAL A 364 38.39 -13.55 5.73
N GLN A 365 37.36 -12.81 6.16
CA GLN A 365 37.36 -11.36 6.22
C GLN A 365 38.35 -10.83 7.27
N ASP A 366 38.35 -11.42 8.47
CA ASP A 366 39.31 -11.07 9.54
C ASP A 366 40.78 -11.37 9.16
N ARG A 367 41.00 -12.40 8.31
CA ARG A 367 42.33 -12.68 7.73
C ARG A 367 42.75 -11.67 6.66
N ASN A 368 41.82 -11.13 5.89
CA ASN A 368 42.10 -10.09 4.91
C ASN A 368 42.40 -8.76 5.60
N ASP A 369 41.68 -8.42 6.67
CA ASP A 369 41.94 -7.19 7.45
C ASP A 369 43.31 -7.22 8.13
N LYS A 370 43.78 -8.41 8.58
CA LYS A 370 45.15 -8.58 9.11
C LYS A 370 46.26 -8.52 8.05
N LYS A 371 45.93 -8.65 6.76
CA LYS A 371 46.93 -8.59 5.67
C LYS A 371 47.15 -7.16 5.14
N THR A 372 46.34 -6.19 5.57
CA THR A 372 46.40 -4.80 5.12
C THR A 372 46.67 -3.86 6.31
N ALA A 373 47.84 -3.99 6.93
CA ALA A 373 48.40 -2.90 7.74
C ALA A 373 49.18 -1.95 6.82
N PRO A 374 48.98 -0.62 6.88
CA PRO A 374 49.67 0.33 6.02
C PRO A 374 51.14 0.52 6.45
N SER A 375 52.04 0.60 5.47
CA SER A 375 53.42 1.02 5.68
C SER A 375 53.47 2.51 6.01
N THR A 376 54.13 2.85 7.12
CA THR A 376 54.47 4.22 7.49
C THR A 376 55.47 4.80 6.48
N GLU A 377 55.03 5.68 5.59
CA GLU A 377 55.93 6.52 4.80
C GLU A 377 56.34 7.75 5.62
N THR A 378 57.62 7.79 6.01
CA THR A 378 58.26 8.98 6.57
C THR A 378 58.45 10.01 5.47
N SER A 379 57.61 11.05 5.41
CA SER A 379 57.88 12.23 4.59
C SER A 379 58.84 13.17 5.32
N THR A 380 60.08 13.27 4.82
CA THR A 380 61.08 14.25 5.26
C THR A 380 60.77 15.61 4.65
N THR A 381 60.41 16.58 5.49
CA THR A 381 60.25 17.99 5.09
C THR A 381 61.63 18.64 4.88
N VAL A 382 62.01 18.88 3.63
CA VAL A 382 63.19 19.68 3.28
C VAL A 382 62.78 21.15 3.17
N VAL A 383 63.31 22.00 4.05
CA VAL A 383 63.16 23.47 4.00
C VAL A 383 64.03 24.00 2.86
N SER A 384 63.39 24.59 1.83
CA SER A 384 64.06 25.33 0.76
C SER A 384 63.97 26.83 1.05
N VAL A 385 65.13 27.48 1.18
CA VAL A 385 65.29 28.93 1.37
C VAL A 385 65.41 29.60 -0.01
N PRO A 386 64.61 30.64 -0.34
CA PRO A 386 64.79 31.40 -1.57
C PRO A 386 65.96 32.41 -1.48
N PRO A 387 66.69 32.68 -2.58
CA PRO A 387 67.82 33.61 -2.61
C PRO A 387 67.39 35.11 -2.57
N PRO A 388 68.27 36.02 -2.12
CA PRO A 388 67.94 37.43 -1.88
C PRO A 388 67.87 38.28 -3.16
N THR A 389 66.93 39.22 -3.20
CA THR A 389 66.74 40.21 -4.27
C THR A 389 67.59 41.47 -4.01
N PRO A 390 68.22 42.10 -5.03
CA PRO A 390 69.04 43.30 -4.86
C PRO A 390 68.20 44.56 -4.59
N GLY A 391 68.73 45.45 -3.74
CA GLY A 391 68.00 46.53 -3.08
C GLY A 391 67.58 47.74 -3.92
N ALA A 392 66.75 48.56 -3.29
CA ALA A 392 66.47 49.94 -3.66
C ALA A 392 66.51 50.82 -2.40
N MET A 393 67.19 51.96 -2.53
CA MET A 393 67.51 52.94 -1.48
C MET A 393 66.28 53.57 -0.81
N PRO A 394 66.42 54.08 0.44
CA PRO A 394 65.37 54.84 1.10
C PRO A 394 65.53 56.35 0.85
N SER A 395 64.42 57.05 0.62
CA SER A 395 64.38 58.51 0.84
C SER A 395 63.02 58.96 1.37
N LEU A 396 63.10 59.67 2.49
CA LEU A 396 62.09 60.38 3.24
C LEU A 396 61.24 61.33 2.37
N SER A 397 60.02 61.65 2.83
CA SER A 397 59.58 63.02 3.22
C SER A 397 58.06 63.22 3.09
N GLY A 398 57.41 63.49 4.23
CA GLY A 398 56.45 64.58 4.49
C GLY A 398 55.21 64.87 3.60
N PRO A 399 54.18 65.54 4.17
CA PRO A 399 52.80 65.54 3.66
C PRO A 399 52.42 66.82 2.91
N SER A 400 51.32 66.80 2.12
CA SER A 400 50.50 68.01 1.88
C SER A 400 49.14 67.70 1.26
N LEU A 401 48.16 68.48 1.73
CA LEU A 401 46.84 68.78 1.16
C LEU A 401 46.90 69.29 -0.29
N ALA A 402 45.70 69.38 -0.91
CA ALA A 402 45.34 69.88 -2.25
C ALA A 402 45.32 68.75 -3.28
N GLU A 403 44.33 68.55 -4.14
CA GLU A 403 43.20 69.32 -4.67
C GLU A 403 42.26 68.25 -5.25
N GLN A 404 40.95 68.29 -4.97
CA GLN A 404 39.96 68.76 -5.93
C GLN A 404 39.92 68.05 -7.30
N MET A 405 38.70 67.54 -7.56
CA MET A 405 37.95 67.63 -8.82
C MET A 405 38.01 66.49 -9.84
N TYR A 406 36.81 65.98 -10.09
CA TYR A 406 36.20 65.57 -11.36
C TYR A 406 36.88 64.45 -12.16
N ARG A 407 36.28 63.26 -12.11
CA ARG A 407 35.29 62.81 -13.11
C ARG A 407 34.53 61.58 -12.64
#